data_AF-A0AB34QCM9-F1
#
_entry.id   AF-A0AB34QCM9-F1
#
_cell.length_a   1.000
_cell.length_b   1.000
_cell.length_c   1.000
_cell.angle_alpha   90.00
_cell.angle_beta   90.00
_cell.angle_gamma   90.00
#
_symmetry.space_group_name_H-M   'P 1'
#
loop_
_entity.id
_entity.type
_entity.pdbx_description
1 polymer ?
#
loop_
_entity_poly.entity_id
_entity_poly.type
_entity_poly.pdbx_seq_one_letter_code
_entity_poly.pdbx_strand_id
1 'polypeptide(L)' 'MSRKPWAYQSELAVRPPIAVVDEATFIQQNLKPSATTQDLEQLLLRSEQAATTLTENGYLVLRKNQVFSSPAEIEAKP' A
#
# COMPACT_ATOMS: atom_id res chain seq x y z
N MET A 1 35.54 22.72 28.13
CA MET A 1 34.16 22.21 27.97
C MET A 1 34.06 21.52 26.61
N SER A 2 34.10 20.19 26.59
CA SER A 2 34.03 19.41 25.34
C SER A 2 32.58 19.01 25.09
N ARG A 3 31.94 19.60 24.08
CA ARG A 3 30.59 19.21 23.65
C ARG A 3 30.74 17.89 22.89
N LYS A 4 30.38 16.77 23.52
CA LYS A 4 30.28 15.49 22.82
C LYS A 4 29.22 15.64 21.72
N PRO A 5 29.53 15.36 20.44
CA PRO A 5 28.49 15.31 19.43
C PRO A 5 27.58 14.12 19.74
N TRP A 6 26.27 14.35 19.73
CA TRP A 6 25.26 13.28 19.72
C TRP A 6 25.55 12.39 18.51
N ALA A 7 26.15 11.23 18.73
CA ALA A 7 26.27 10.19 17.73
C ALA A 7 24.89 9.56 17.54
N TYR A 8 24.05 10.18 16.72
CA TYR A 8 22.82 9.57 16.23
C TYR A 8 23.19 8.65 15.06
N GLN A 9 23.82 7.51 15.36
CA GLN A 9 23.90 6.40 14.42
C GLN A 9 22.66 5.53 14.64
N SER A 10 21.51 6.05 14.24
CA SER A 10 20.39 5.15 13.92
C SER A 10 20.82 4.40 12.67
N GLU A 11 21.21 3.13 12.81
CA GLU A 11 21.18 2.19 11.70
C GLU A 11 19.77 2.29 11.10
N LEU A 12 19.63 2.99 9.97
CA LEU A 12 18.38 3.03 9.24
C LEU A 12 18.16 1.60 8.78
N ALA A 13 17.35 0.83 9.51
CA ALA A 13 16.89 -0.47 9.07
C ALA A 13 16.47 -0.35 7.60
N VAL A 14 16.92 -1.29 6.75
CA VAL A 14 16.59 -1.29 5.33
C VAL A 14 15.09 -1.20 5.20
N ARG A 15 14.60 -0.05 4.71
CA ARG A 15 13.16 0.19 4.62
C ARG A 15 12.61 -0.74 3.55
N PRO A 16 11.49 -1.44 3.82
CA PRO A 16 10.85 -2.23 2.79
C PRO A 16 10.46 -1.32 1.62
N PRO A 17 10.59 -1.79 0.37
CA PRO A 17 10.13 -1.03 -0.78
C PRO A 17 8.62 -0.79 -0.67
N ILE A 18 8.16 0.38 -1.14
CA ILE A 18 6.74 0.75 -1.09
C ILE A 18 6.10 0.49 -2.44
N ALA A 19 4.95 -0.18 -2.46
CA ALA A 19 4.10 -0.32 -3.63
C ALA A 19 2.75 0.35 -3.39
N VAL A 20 2.24 1.06 -4.39
CA VAL A 20 0.93 1.71 -4.33
C VAL A 20 -0.03 0.99 -5.27
N VAL A 21 -1.15 0.52 -4.72
CA VAL A 21 -2.23 -0.11 -5.50
C VAL A 21 -3.35 0.92 -5.67
N ASP A 22 -3.56 1.34 -6.92
CA ASP A 22 -4.66 2.22 -7.33
C ASP A 22 -5.78 1.37 -7.94
N GLU A 23 -6.61 0.80 -7.08
CA GLU A 23 -7.69 -0.09 -7.47
C GLU A 23 -8.73 0.60 -8.35
N ALA A 24 -9.03 1.87 -8.07
CA ALA A 24 -10.01 2.63 -8.85
C ALA A 24 -9.55 2.79 -10.31
N THR A 25 -8.29 3.18 -10.52
CA THR A 25 -7.72 3.28 -11.87
C THR A 25 -7.64 1.92 -12.55
N PHE A 26 -7.24 0.87 -11.82
CA PHE A 26 -7.20 -0.50 -12.34
C PHE A 26 -8.57 -0.97 -12.81
N ILE A 27 -9.62 -0.79 -12.02
CA ILE A 27 -10.99 -1.16 -12.39
C ILE A 27 -11.43 -0.35 -13.60
N GLN A 28 -11.26 0.97 -13.60
CA GLN A 28 -11.66 1.83 -14.73
C GLN A 28 -11.02 1.42 -16.05
N GLN A 29 -9.75 1.00 -16.05
CA GLN A 29 -9.04 0.58 -17.25
C GLN A 29 -9.46 -0.81 -17.77
N ASN A 30 -10.00 -1.67 -16.89
CA ASN A 30 -10.29 -3.07 -17.21
C ASN A 30 -11.79 -3.40 -17.25
N LEU A 31 -12.65 -2.53 -16.73
CA LEU A 31 -14.09 -2.72 -16.73
C LEU A 31 -14.65 -2.40 -18.12
N LYS A 32 -15.27 -3.40 -18.75
CA LYS A 32 -15.89 -3.26 -20.08
C LYS A 32 -17.22 -2.47 -19.97
N PRO A 33 -17.65 -1.78 -21.04
CA PRO A 33 -18.94 -1.06 -21.05
C PRO A 33 -20.16 -1.96 -20.79
N SER A 34 -20.07 -3.26 -21.10
CA SER A 34 -21.11 -4.27 -20.84
C SER A 34 -20.78 -5.18 -19.66
N ALA A 35 -19.91 -4.74 -18.75
CA ALA A 35 -19.50 -5.53 -17.60
C ALA A 35 -20.67 -5.73 -16.63
N THR A 36 -20.74 -6.93 -16.08
CA THR A 36 -21.67 -7.33 -15.04
C THR A 36 -21.09 -7.07 -13.65
N THR A 37 -21.91 -7.19 -12.61
CA THR A 37 -21.44 -7.16 -11.22
C THR A 37 -20.38 -8.23 -10.96
N GLN A 38 -20.51 -9.40 -11.58
CA GLN A 38 -19.54 -10.49 -11.43
C GLN A 38 -18.17 -10.12 -12.04
N ASP A 39 -18.15 -9.39 -13.16
CA ASP A 39 -16.91 -8.89 -13.75
C ASP A 39 -16.21 -7.88 -12.82
N LEU A 40 -16.98 -7.02 -12.14
CA LEU A 40 -16.45 -6.09 -11.16
C LEU A 40 -15.84 -6.83 -9.95
N GLU A 41 -16.54 -7.83 -9.41
CA GLU A 41 -16.04 -8.67 -8.31
C GLU A 41 -14.74 -9.39 -8.68
N GLN A 42 -14.64 -9.89 -9.92
CA GLN A 42 -13.39 -10.50 -10.40
C GLN A 42 -12.24 -9.49 -10.49
N LEU A 43 -12.50 -8.26 -10.93
CA LEU A 43 -11.48 -7.22 -10.96
C LEU A 43 -11.03 -6.81 -9.56
N LEU A 44 -11.95 -6.70 -8.60
CA LEU A 44 -11.63 -6.44 -7.19
C LEU A 44 -10.75 -7.56 -6.61
N LEU A 45 -11.11 -8.83 -6.85
CA LEU A 45 -10.31 -9.97 -6.40
C LEU A 45 -8.91 -9.97 -6.99
N ARG A 46 -8.75 -9.61 -8.27
CA ARG A 46 -7.44 -9.50 -8.93
C ARG A 46 -6.59 -8.38 -8.34
N SER A 47 -7.19 -7.22 -8.04
CA SER A 47 -6.53 -6.11 -7.33
C SER A 47 -6.00 -6.56 -5.97
N GLU A 48 -6.83 -7.29 -5.22
CA GLU A 48 -6.46 -7.83 -3.91
C GLU A 48 -5.32 -8.86 -3.99
N GLN A 49 -5.39 -9.80 -4.93
CA GLN A 49 -4.32 -10.79 -5.15
C GLN A 49 -2.98 -10.13 -5.50
N ALA A 50 -2.99 -9.06 -6.31
CA ALA A 50 -1.79 -8.29 -6.61
C ALA A 50 -1.20 -7.63 -5.36
N ALA A 51 -2.04 -7.05 -4.50
CA ALA A 51 -1.61 -6.47 -3.23
C ALA A 51 -1.01 -7.53 -2.28
N THR A 52 -1.64 -8.70 -2.17
CA THR A 52 -1.14 -9.82 -1.37
C THR A 52 0.22 -10.30 -1.89
N THR A 53 0.35 -10.49 -3.20
CA THR A 53 1.62 -10.90 -3.84
C THR A 53 2.74 -9.91 -3.53
N LEU A 54 2.46 -8.59 -3.61
CA LEU A 54 3.45 -7.56 -3.28
C LEU A 54 3.88 -7.63 -1.80
N THR A 55 2.93 -7.85 -0.91
CA THR A 55 3.20 -8.01 0.53
C THR A 55 4.08 -9.24 0.80
N GLU A 56 3.77 -10.37 0.16
CA GLU A 56 4.57 -11.60 0.26
C GLU A 56 5.99 -11.43 -0.30
N ASN A 57 6.19 -10.53 -1.26
CA ASN A 57 7.51 -10.16 -1.79
C ASN A 57 8.23 -9.07 -0.98
N GLY A 58 7.72 -8.73 0.21
CA GLY A 58 8.38 -7.82 1.15
C GLY A 58 8.10 -6.33 0.92
N TYR A 59 7.09 -5.99 0.10
CA TYR A 59 6.68 -4.60 -0.07
C TYR A 59 5.74 -4.14 1.05
N LEU A 60 5.89 -2.88 1.46
CA LEU A 60 4.83 -2.17 2.16
C LEU A 60 3.80 -1.69 1.12
N VAL A 61 2.60 -2.27 1.14
CA VAL A 61 1.57 -1.98 0.15
C VAL A 61 0.59 -0.92 0.68
N LEU A 62 0.45 0.17 -0.06
CA LEU A 62 -0.52 1.24 0.22
C LEU A 62 -1.68 1.14 -0.79
N ARG A 63 -2.89 0.86 -0.30
CA ARG A 63 -4.11 0.90 -1.13
C ARG A 63 -4.61 2.35 -1.18
N LYS A 64 -4.53 3.00 -2.36
CA LYS A 64 -4.83 4.45 -2.53
C LYS A 64 -6.23 4.83 -2.03
N ASN A 65 -7.19 3.94 -2.18
CA ASN A 65 -8.57 4.08 -1.74
C ASN A 65 -8.76 3.97 -0.22
N GLN A 66 -7.76 3.47 0.53
CA GLN A 66 -7.75 3.46 2.01
C GLN A 66 -6.96 4.63 2.61
N VAL A 67 -6.11 5.31 1.83
CA VAL A 67 -5.29 6.46 2.29
C VAL A 67 -6.17 7.64 2.77
N PHE A 68 -7.45 7.68 2.36
CA PHE A 68 -8.40 8.72 2.77
C PHE A 68 -9.50 8.24 3.72
N SER A 69 -9.58 6.94 4.04
CA SER A 69 -10.65 6.39 4.86
C SER A 69 -10.34 6.39 6.36
N SER A 70 -9.06 6.32 6.73
CA SER A 70 -8.62 6.36 8.14
C SER A 70 -7.23 7.01 8.28
N PRO A 71 -7.15 8.35 8.43
CA PRO A 71 -5.91 9.01 8.84
C PRO A 71 -5.44 8.56 10.23
N ALA A 72 -6.36 8.13 11.10
CA ALA A 72 -6.12 7.97 12.53
C ALA A 72 -5.67 6.58 13.00
N GLU A 73 -5.85 5.51 12.20
CA GLU A 73 -5.53 4.14 12.63
C GLU A 73 -4.12 3.68 12.23
N ILE A 74 -3.51 4.33 11.23
CA ILE A 74 -2.17 3.95 10.76
C ILE A 74 -1.08 4.44 11.73
N GLU A 75 -1.33 5.52 12.48
CA GLU A 75 -0.40 6.05 13.50
C GLU A 75 -0.56 5.38 14.88
N ALA A 76 -1.59 4.55 15.08
CA ALA A 76 -1.97 4.01 16.39
C ALA A 76 -1.46 2.57 16.66
N LYS A 77 -0.63 2.00 15.78
CA LYS A 77 0.09 0.75 16.09
C LYS A 77 1.46 1.08 16.69
N PRO A 78 1.72 0.70 17.95
CA PRO A 78 3.02 0.90 18.60
C PRO A 78 4.14 0.08 17.94
#